data_AF-E1K201-F1
#
_entry.id   AF-E1K201-F1
#
_cell.length_a   1.000
_cell.length_b   1.000
_cell.length_c   1.000
_cell.angle_alpha   90.00
_cell.angle_beta   90.00
_cell.angle_gamma   90.00
#
_symmetry.space_group_name_H-M   'P 1'
#
loop_
_entity.id
_entity.type
_entity.pdbx_description
1 polymer ?
#
loop_
_entity_poly.entity_id
_entity_poly.type
_entity_poly.pdbx_seq_one_letter_code
_entity_poly.pdbx_strand_id
1 'polypeptide(L)'
;MNLNLTITGMCCDLALHPVDDATAARVCLLGENLYKTNSLEWWRASGNNTCGMRLTADSRLEARLGDKLLEIEPSKVATDAVTLTQRECIDSGEDKVCLLGYDDESCSHSWTWSGVEAFDPAKFHFIVQRWDHILGVADYLVLEDVLYDGRPADGAIWGQSEGFTFREPLVVGMDVVRAACGVPSEKAA
;
A
#
# COMPACT_ATOMS: atom_id res chain seq x y z
N MET A 1 7.06 14.60 -24.92
CA MET A 1 8.24 14.36 -24.04
C MET A 1 7.88 13.28 -23.04
N ASN A 2 8.85 12.69 -22.33
CA ASN A 2 8.55 11.76 -21.24
C ASN A 2 8.38 12.54 -19.94
N LEU A 3 7.21 12.42 -19.31
CA LEU A 3 6.98 12.82 -17.93
C LEU A 3 7.38 11.64 -17.04
N ASN A 4 8.22 11.88 -16.04
CA ASN A 4 8.59 10.91 -15.03
C ASN A 4 8.17 11.45 -13.68
N LEU A 5 7.56 10.61 -12.85
CA LEU A 5 7.36 10.87 -11.43
C LEU A 5 8.11 9.78 -10.66
N THR A 6 8.95 10.18 -9.71
CA THR A 6 9.69 9.27 -8.86
C THR A 6 9.43 9.59 -7.40
N ILE A 7 9.05 8.57 -6.63
CA ILE A 7 9.08 8.63 -5.17
C ILE A 7 10.27 7.81 -4.66
N THR A 8 10.97 8.34 -3.66
CA THR A 8 12.07 7.65 -2.94
C THR A 8 11.76 7.68 -1.45
N GLY A 9 11.95 6.57 -0.76
CA GLY A 9 11.62 6.45 0.67
C GLY A 9 11.53 4.98 1.06
N MET A 10 10.56 4.64 1.90
CA MET A 10 10.28 3.26 2.29
C MET A 10 9.18 2.68 1.41
N CYS A 11 9.35 1.47 0.91
CA CYS A 11 8.27 0.68 0.33
C CYS A 11 7.77 -0.37 1.31
N CYS A 12 6.57 -0.86 1.05
CA CYS A 12 5.91 -1.88 1.81
C CYS A 12 5.26 -2.88 0.87
N ASP A 13 5.09 -4.11 1.38
CA ASP A 13 4.29 -5.16 0.75
C ASP A 13 3.49 -5.81 1.87
N LEU A 14 2.22 -5.40 1.97
CA LEU A 14 1.31 -5.76 3.06
C LEU A 14 0.16 -6.60 2.52
N ALA A 15 -0.20 -7.66 3.23
CA ALA A 15 -1.29 -8.55 2.85
C ALA A 15 -2.24 -8.80 4.00
N LEU A 16 -3.54 -8.78 3.70
CA LEU A 16 -4.59 -9.19 4.62
C LEU A 16 -5.04 -10.61 4.31
N HIS A 17 -5.13 -11.43 5.35
CA HIS A 17 -5.59 -12.81 5.30
C HIS A 17 -6.72 -13.02 6.30
N PRO A 18 -7.96 -13.29 5.86
CA PRO A 18 -9.00 -13.78 6.76
C PRO A 18 -8.53 -15.05 7.48
N VAL A 19 -8.77 -15.14 8.79
CA VAL A 19 -8.30 -16.25 9.63
C VAL A 19 -9.35 -16.67 10.66
N ASP A 20 -9.41 -17.97 10.93
CA ASP A 20 -10.19 -18.54 12.01
C ASP A 20 -9.51 -18.33 13.39
N ASP A 21 -10.23 -18.66 14.47
CA ASP A 21 -9.74 -18.50 15.85
C ASP A 21 -8.46 -19.29 16.14
N ALA A 22 -8.34 -20.50 15.58
CA ALA A 22 -7.19 -21.36 15.79
C ALA A 22 -5.93 -20.79 15.12
N THR A 23 -6.07 -20.28 13.89
CA THR A 23 -5.00 -19.63 13.14
C THR A 23 -4.61 -18.31 13.76
N ALA A 24 -5.58 -17.49 14.17
CA ALA A 24 -5.33 -16.26 14.91
C ALA A 24 -4.54 -16.52 16.20
N ALA A 25 -4.94 -17.51 17.00
CA ALA A 25 -4.21 -17.88 18.22
C ALA A 25 -2.79 -18.36 17.91
N ARG A 26 -2.60 -19.12 16.83
CA ARG A 26 -1.27 -19.55 16.37
C ARG A 26 -0.39 -18.38 15.93
N VAL A 27 -0.96 -17.40 15.22
CA VAL A 27 -0.24 -16.17 14.81
C VAL A 27 0.23 -15.42 16.05
N CYS A 28 -0.66 -15.17 17.01
CA CYS A 28 -0.31 -14.49 18.26
C CYS A 28 0.74 -15.26 19.08
N LEU A 29 0.69 -16.61 19.07
CA LEU A 29 1.66 -17.44 19.77
C LEU A 29 3.05 -17.38 19.13
N LEU A 30 3.13 -17.40 17.79
CA LEU A 30 4.40 -17.48 17.07
C LEU A 30 5.04 -16.10 16.87
N GLY A 31 4.24 -15.04 16.73
CA GLY A 31 4.72 -13.70 16.37
C GLY A 31 5.59 -13.75 15.12
N GLU A 32 6.74 -13.07 15.14
CA GLU A 32 7.72 -13.10 14.04
C GLU A 32 8.21 -14.50 13.65
N ASN A 33 8.19 -15.47 14.58
CA ASN A 33 8.58 -16.85 14.25
C ASN A 33 7.61 -17.51 13.27
N LEU A 34 6.41 -16.93 13.07
CA LEU A 34 5.50 -17.36 12.02
C LEU A 34 6.19 -17.33 10.66
N TYR A 35 7.02 -16.33 10.34
CA TYR A 35 7.72 -16.21 9.04
C TYR A 35 8.71 -17.36 8.76
N LYS A 36 9.07 -18.12 9.79
CA LYS A 36 9.95 -19.29 9.68
C LYS A 36 9.18 -20.58 9.34
N THR A 37 7.85 -20.53 9.25
CA THR A 37 6.98 -21.70 9.04
C THR A 37 6.21 -21.61 7.72
N ASN A 38 6.82 -21.95 6.57
CA ASN A 38 6.21 -21.93 5.20
C ASN A 38 5.26 -20.75 4.90
N SER A 39 5.41 -19.65 5.61
CA SER A 39 4.45 -18.54 5.70
C SER A 39 4.76 -17.46 4.68
N LEU A 40 5.89 -17.57 3.98
CA LEU A 40 6.12 -16.88 2.71
C LEU A 40 5.08 -17.29 1.67
N GLU A 41 4.73 -18.59 1.61
CA GLU A 41 3.66 -19.07 0.74
C GLU A 41 2.31 -18.51 1.21
N TRP A 42 2.08 -18.48 2.52
CA TRP A 42 0.85 -17.92 3.07
C TRP A 42 0.71 -16.42 2.80
N TRP A 43 1.76 -15.63 3.05
CA TRP A 43 1.83 -14.21 2.73
C TRP A 43 1.52 -13.95 1.25
N ARG A 44 2.05 -14.76 0.34
CA ARG A 44 1.82 -14.61 -1.11
C ARG A 44 0.55 -15.26 -1.63
N ALA A 45 -0.16 -16.04 -0.82
CA ALA A 45 -1.26 -16.89 -1.30
C ALA A 45 -2.53 -16.12 -1.70
N SER A 46 -2.79 -14.94 -1.13
CA SER A 46 -4.12 -14.34 -1.19
C SER A 46 -4.35 -13.33 -2.31
N GLY A 47 -3.35 -12.95 -3.13
CA GLY A 47 -3.52 -11.91 -4.15
C GLY A 47 -3.87 -10.50 -3.63
N ASN A 48 -4.25 -10.37 -2.36
CA ASN A 48 -4.57 -9.14 -1.63
C ASN A 48 -3.31 -8.41 -1.11
N ASN A 49 -2.20 -8.53 -1.84
CA ASN A 49 -0.96 -7.87 -1.50
C ASN A 49 -1.02 -6.44 -2.02
N THR A 50 -0.92 -5.46 -1.13
CA THR A 50 -0.66 -4.08 -1.51
C THR A 50 0.83 -3.85 -1.44
N CYS A 51 1.47 -3.83 -2.61
CA CYS A 51 2.82 -3.31 -2.75
C CYS A 51 2.76 -1.82 -3.10
N GLY A 52 3.52 -0.98 -2.39
CA GLY A 52 3.49 0.46 -2.61
C GLY A 52 4.55 1.21 -1.82
N MET A 53 4.59 2.52 -2.04
CA MET A 53 5.54 3.42 -1.41
C MET A 53 4.88 4.09 -0.21
N ARG A 54 5.43 3.89 0.98
CA ARG A 54 4.94 4.53 2.20
C ARG A 54 5.22 6.03 2.13
N LEU A 55 4.20 6.83 2.41
CA LEU A 55 4.34 8.27 2.54
C LEU A 55 4.72 8.60 3.99
N THR A 56 5.98 8.95 4.19
CA THR A 56 6.50 9.45 5.46
C THR A 56 7.04 10.86 5.27
N ALA A 57 7.44 11.52 6.37
CA ALA A 57 8.08 12.83 6.30
C ALA A 57 9.40 12.83 5.51
N ASP A 58 10.06 11.68 5.42
CA ASP A 58 11.34 11.52 4.72
C ASP A 58 11.17 11.10 3.25
N SER A 59 9.94 10.79 2.82
CA SER A 59 9.67 10.44 1.43
C SER A 59 9.90 11.65 0.52
N ARG A 60 10.67 11.44 -0.54
CA ARG A 60 10.98 12.46 -1.55
C ARG A 60 10.23 12.18 -2.84
N LEU A 61 9.54 13.18 -3.36
CA LEU A 61 8.78 13.10 -4.61
C LEU A 61 9.36 14.06 -5.65
N GLU A 62 9.70 13.55 -6.83
CA GLU A 62 10.36 14.31 -7.90
C GLU A 62 9.64 14.09 -9.23
N ALA A 63 9.28 15.17 -9.92
CA ALA A 63 8.68 15.11 -11.26
C ALA A 63 9.60 15.73 -12.32
N ARG A 64 9.72 15.11 -13.50
CA ARG A 64 10.56 15.59 -14.61
C ARG A 64 9.85 15.47 -15.95
N LEU A 65 9.88 16.51 -16.79
CA LEU A 65 9.46 16.45 -18.19
C LEU A 65 10.68 16.59 -19.10
N GLY A 66 11.10 15.49 -19.71
CA GLY A 66 12.45 15.38 -20.26
C GLY A 66 13.49 15.58 -19.15
N ASP A 67 14.43 16.50 -19.34
CA ASP A 67 15.48 16.80 -18.36
C ASP A 67 15.07 17.85 -17.32
N LYS A 68 13.92 18.50 -17.50
CA LYS A 68 13.48 19.60 -16.64
C LYS A 68 12.81 19.08 -15.38
N LEU A 69 13.35 19.45 -14.22
CA LEU A 69 12.70 19.24 -12.92
C LEU A 69 11.46 20.15 -12.80
N LEU A 70 10.38 19.58 -12.29
CA LEU A 70 9.08 20.22 -12.13
C LEU A 70 8.73 20.35 -10.65
N GLU A 71 7.99 21.40 -10.34
CA GLU A 71 7.43 21.58 -9.00
C GLU A 71 6.19 20.70 -8.82
N ILE A 72 6.11 20.05 -7.68
CA ILE A 72 5.04 19.16 -7.29
C ILE A 72 4.79 19.35 -5.79
N GLU A 73 3.51 19.48 -5.42
CA GLU A 73 3.08 19.60 -4.04
C GLU A 73 2.83 18.20 -3.45
N PRO A 74 3.65 17.69 -2.51
CA PRO A 74 3.49 16.34 -1.98
C PRO A 74 2.21 16.16 -1.16
N SER A 75 1.65 17.25 -0.62
CA SER A 75 0.40 17.25 0.16
C SER A 75 -0.77 16.65 -0.64
N LYS A 76 -0.77 16.81 -1.98
CA LYS A 76 -1.81 16.27 -2.86
C LYS A 76 -1.88 14.74 -2.82
N VAL A 77 -0.75 14.07 -2.61
CA VAL A 77 -0.73 12.61 -2.50
C VAL A 77 -1.54 12.16 -1.27
N ALA A 78 -1.42 12.89 -0.15
CA ALA A 78 -2.19 12.58 1.05
C ALA A 78 -3.69 12.87 0.90
N THR A 79 -4.08 13.85 0.08
CA THR A 79 -5.50 14.19 -0.14
C THR A 79 -6.22 13.24 -1.09
N ASP A 80 -5.49 12.55 -1.97
CA ASP A 80 -6.02 11.50 -2.86
C ASP A 80 -6.15 10.14 -2.14
N ALA A 81 -5.83 10.06 -0.85
CA ALA A 81 -5.96 8.85 -0.05
C ALA A 81 -7.39 8.33 -0.05
N VAL A 82 -7.54 7.13 -0.61
CA VAL A 82 -8.77 6.35 -0.57
C VAL A 82 -8.67 5.25 0.48
N THR A 83 -9.84 4.87 0.93
CA THR A 83 -10.07 3.69 1.74
C THR A 83 -9.69 2.41 0.96
N LEU A 84 -9.12 1.43 1.67
CA LEU A 84 -8.71 0.13 1.13
C LEU A 84 -9.81 -0.56 0.30
N THR A 85 -9.44 -1.09 -0.87
CA THR A 85 -10.35 -1.76 -1.81
C THR A 85 -10.16 -3.29 -1.84
N GLN A 86 -9.81 -3.92 -0.72
CA GLN A 86 -9.56 -5.37 -0.63
C GLN A 86 -10.85 -6.18 -0.44
N ARG A 87 -11.78 -6.10 -1.41
CA ARG A 87 -13.12 -6.71 -1.32
C ARG A 87 -13.12 -8.20 -1.01
N GLU A 88 -12.20 -8.96 -1.60
CA GLU A 88 -12.11 -10.40 -1.37
C GLU A 88 -11.81 -10.74 0.11
N CYS A 89 -11.02 -9.90 0.79
CA CYS A 89 -10.79 -10.04 2.23
C CYS A 89 -12.05 -9.68 3.03
N ILE A 90 -12.69 -8.58 2.67
CA ILE A 90 -13.87 -8.03 3.38
C ILE A 90 -15.09 -8.96 3.31
N ASP A 91 -15.30 -9.59 2.14
CA ASP A 91 -16.43 -10.46 1.86
C ASP A 91 -16.29 -11.85 2.52
N SER A 92 -15.15 -12.12 3.18
CA SER A 92 -14.95 -13.34 3.95
C SER A 92 -15.91 -13.45 5.14
N GLY A 93 -16.31 -14.69 5.47
CA GLY A 93 -17.12 -14.99 6.66
C GLY A 93 -16.34 -15.02 7.97
N GLU A 94 -15.01 -14.85 7.93
CA GLU A 94 -14.17 -14.84 9.14
C GLU A 94 -14.32 -13.53 9.94
N ASP A 95 -14.25 -13.65 11.27
CA ASP A 95 -14.34 -12.50 12.19
C ASP A 95 -12.99 -11.82 12.44
N LYS A 96 -11.89 -12.42 11.95
CA LYS A 96 -10.53 -11.93 12.16
C LYS A 96 -9.73 -11.90 10.87
N VAL A 97 -8.76 -10.99 10.84
CA VAL A 97 -7.81 -10.84 9.74
C VAL A 97 -6.40 -10.79 10.31
N CYS A 98 -5.50 -11.54 9.69
CA CYS A 98 -4.07 -11.48 9.92
C CYS A 98 -3.43 -10.59 8.85
N LEU A 99 -2.66 -9.59 9.28
CA LEU A 99 -1.80 -8.78 8.46
C LEU A 99 -0.37 -9.34 8.50
N LEU A 100 0.18 -9.61 7.32
CA LEU A 100 1.56 -10.04 7.10
C LEU A 100 2.27 -9.07 6.15
N GLY A 101 3.60 -9.01 6.21
CA GLY A 101 4.39 -8.25 5.23
C GLY A 101 5.66 -7.60 5.77
N TYR A 102 6.07 -6.54 5.10
CA TYR A 102 7.12 -5.62 5.54
C TYR A 102 6.76 -4.19 5.14
N ASP A 103 7.40 -3.22 5.78
CA ASP A 103 7.18 -1.79 5.51
C ASP A 103 8.40 -0.89 5.75
N ASP A 104 9.59 -1.50 5.78
CA ASP A 104 10.84 -0.86 6.13
C ASP A 104 11.90 -0.90 5.02
N GLU A 105 11.51 -1.26 3.80
CA GLU A 105 12.47 -1.41 2.71
C GLU A 105 12.78 -0.07 2.06
N SER A 106 14.02 0.38 2.14
CA SER A 106 14.50 1.53 1.35
C SER A 106 14.37 1.22 -0.14
N CYS A 107 13.60 2.04 -0.86
CA CYS A 107 13.36 1.84 -2.28
C CYS A 107 13.00 3.16 -3.01
N SER A 108 12.76 3.04 -4.32
CA SER A 108 12.12 4.06 -5.12
C SER A 108 11.13 3.43 -6.10
N HIS A 109 10.13 4.19 -6.51
CA HIS A 109 9.24 3.79 -7.60
C HIS A 109 9.10 4.94 -8.58
N SER A 110 9.26 4.65 -9.86
CA SER A 110 9.18 5.63 -10.94
C SER A 110 8.10 5.25 -11.96
N TRP A 111 7.25 6.21 -12.29
CA TRP A 111 6.21 6.12 -13.32
C TRP A 111 6.56 7.03 -14.50
N THR A 112 6.40 6.52 -15.71
CA THR A 112 6.76 7.20 -16.96
C THR A 112 5.55 7.30 -17.88
N TRP A 113 5.24 8.51 -18.35
CA TRP A 113 4.27 8.77 -19.41
C TRP A 113 4.96 9.41 -20.61
N SER A 114 4.90 8.74 -21.75
CA SER A 114 5.35 9.25 -23.03
C SER A 114 4.33 10.17 -23.68
N GLY A 115 4.80 11.05 -24.55
CA GLY A 115 3.93 11.93 -25.34
C GLY A 115 3.32 13.11 -24.58
N VAL A 116 3.78 13.42 -23.36
CA VAL A 116 3.31 14.60 -22.62
C VAL A 116 3.90 15.86 -23.24
N GLU A 117 3.04 16.80 -23.66
CA GLU A 117 3.44 18.06 -24.31
C GLU A 117 3.49 19.23 -23.31
N ALA A 118 2.47 19.34 -22.46
CA ALA A 118 2.36 20.34 -21.41
C ALA A 118 2.18 19.65 -20.07
N PHE A 119 3.05 20.01 -19.12
CA PHE A 119 2.93 19.56 -17.74
C PHE A 119 1.85 20.37 -17.01
N ASP A 120 0.96 19.67 -16.32
CA ASP A 120 0.00 20.24 -15.39
C ASP A 120 -0.07 19.35 -14.14
N PRO A 121 0.37 19.82 -12.96
CA PRO A 121 0.33 19.02 -11.73
C PRO A 121 -1.10 18.66 -11.28
N ALA A 122 -2.12 19.41 -11.75
CA ALA A 122 -3.52 19.08 -11.46
C ALA A 122 -3.95 17.76 -12.12
N LYS A 123 -3.28 17.33 -13.20
CA LYS A 123 -3.59 16.10 -13.93
C LYS A 123 -3.10 14.82 -13.26
N PHE A 124 -2.26 14.91 -12.23
CA PHE A 124 -1.95 13.74 -11.42
C PHE A 124 -3.17 13.31 -10.62
N HIS A 125 -3.39 12.00 -10.61
CA HIS A 125 -4.30 11.33 -9.70
C HIS A 125 -3.53 10.19 -9.02
N PHE A 126 -3.43 10.25 -7.71
CA PHE A 126 -2.67 9.28 -6.93
C PHE A 126 -3.60 8.18 -6.42
N ILE A 127 -3.21 6.92 -6.58
CA ILE A 127 -3.92 5.77 -6.02
C ILE A 127 -3.24 5.47 -4.69
N VAL A 128 -3.83 5.96 -3.62
CA VAL A 128 -3.23 5.93 -2.27
C VAL A 128 -4.14 5.17 -1.33
N GLN A 129 -3.62 4.11 -0.72
CA GLN A 129 -4.34 3.32 0.27
C GLN A 129 -4.05 3.83 1.68
N ARG A 130 -5.11 4.00 2.47
CA ARG A 130 -5.03 4.35 3.89
C ARG A 130 -5.10 3.10 4.79
N TRP A 131 -4.04 2.87 5.56
CA TRP A 131 -3.87 1.70 6.45
C TRP A 131 -3.92 2.03 7.95
N ASP A 132 -4.04 3.31 8.31
CA ASP A 132 -3.95 3.81 9.68
C ASP A 132 -4.87 3.08 10.68
N HIS A 133 -6.11 2.80 10.30
CA HIS A 133 -7.08 2.11 11.15
C HIS A 133 -6.74 0.63 11.39
N ILE A 134 -6.04 -0.02 10.45
CA ILE A 134 -5.63 -1.42 10.59
C ILE A 134 -4.33 -1.51 11.37
N LEU A 135 -3.36 -0.66 11.05
CA LEU A 135 -2.03 -0.68 11.67
C LEU A 135 -1.96 0.07 13.01
N GLY A 136 -2.97 0.88 13.34
CA GLY A 136 -2.98 1.70 14.55
C GLY A 136 -1.96 2.85 14.52
N VAL A 137 -1.45 3.21 13.33
CA VAL A 137 -0.47 4.28 13.13
C VAL A 137 -1.13 5.40 12.34
N ALA A 138 -1.17 6.61 12.90
CA ALA A 138 -1.80 7.76 12.26
C ALA A 138 -1.16 8.05 10.88
N ASP A 139 -2.00 8.41 9.91
CA ASP A 139 -1.60 8.79 8.55
C ASP A 139 -0.68 7.77 7.87
N TYR A 140 -0.91 6.47 8.13
CA TYR A 140 -0.24 5.40 7.41
C TYR A 140 -0.82 5.30 5.99
N LEU A 141 -0.16 5.98 5.05
CA LEU A 141 -0.55 6.06 3.65
C LEU A 141 0.46 5.32 2.77
N VAL A 142 -0.07 4.56 1.82
CA VAL A 142 0.69 3.78 0.85
C VAL A 142 0.30 4.23 -0.54
N LEU A 143 1.23 4.85 -1.27
CA LEU A 143 1.09 5.17 -2.69
C LEU A 143 1.31 3.89 -3.52
N GLU A 144 0.24 3.36 -4.08
CA GLU A 144 0.26 2.13 -4.88
C GLU A 144 0.59 2.44 -6.34
N ASP A 145 -0.12 3.40 -6.94
CA ASP A 145 0.02 3.72 -8.35
C ASP A 145 -0.35 5.19 -8.64
N VAL A 146 -0.04 5.66 -9.85
CA VAL A 146 -0.30 7.04 -10.28
C VAL A 146 -0.86 7.05 -11.69
N LEU A 147 -1.91 7.84 -11.89
CA LEU A 147 -2.41 8.20 -13.21
C LEU A 147 -2.02 9.64 -13.54
N TYR A 148 -1.83 9.91 -14.83
CA TYR A 148 -1.69 11.27 -15.35
C TYR A 148 -2.71 11.50 -16.44
N ASP A 149 -3.56 12.51 -16.28
CA ASP A 149 -4.65 12.84 -17.21
C ASP A 149 -5.63 11.66 -17.40
N GLY A 150 -5.89 10.91 -16.31
CA GLY A 150 -6.72 9.70 -16.32
C GLY A 150 -6.08 8.47 -16.98
N ARG A 151 -4.79 8.55 -17.36
CA ARG A 151 -4.07 7.47 -18.03
C ARG A 151 -3.03 6.81 -17.12
N PRO A 152 -2.92 5.47 -17.11
CA PRO A 152 -1.82 4.79 -16.43
C PRO A 152 -0.48 5.15 -17.08
N ALA A 153 0.60 4.95 -16.34
CA ALA A 153 1.95 5.10 -16.87
C ALA A 153 2.20 4.11 -18.02
N ASP A 154 2.97 4.54 -19.02
CA ASP A 154 3.47 3.66 -20.09
C ASP A 154 4.52 2.67 -19.57
N GLY A 155 5.18 3.02 -18.47
CA GLY A 155 6.08 2.14 -17.74
C GLY A 155 6.20 2.53 -16.28
N ALA A 156 6.33 1.53 -15.41
CA ALA A 156 6.57 1.70 -14.00
C ALA A 156 7.76 0.82 -13.58
N ILE A 157 8.72 1.38 -12.85
CA ILE A 157 9.98 0.71 -12.49
C ILE A 157 10.20 0.88 -10.99
N TRP A 158 10.42 -0.25 -10.32
CA TRP A 158 10.92 -0.28 -8.95
C TRP A 158 12.44 -0.13 -8.96
N GLY A 159 12.95 0.66 -8.01
CA GLY A 159 14.37 0.78 -7.73
C GLY A 159 14.96 -0.52 -7.19
N GLN A 160 16.25 -0.50 -6.89
CA GLN A 160 16.88 -1.66 -6.27
C GLN A 160 16.31 -1.88 -4.87
N SER A 161 16.03 -3.15 -4.57
CA SER A 161 15.71 -3.64 -3.24
C SER A 161 16.99 -3.66 -2.41
N GLU A 162 16.96 -3.01 -1.24
CA GLU A 162 18.05 -3.04 -0.27
C GLU A 162 17.83 -4.09 0.84
N GLY A 163 16.75 -4.88 0.71
CA GLY A 163 16.31 -5.85 1.71
C GLY A 163 15.33 -5.25 2.71
N PHE A 164 14.57 -6.13 3.35
CA PHE A 164 13.47 -5.77 4.25
C PHE A 164 13.46 -6.64 5.50
N THR A 165 12.80 -6.15 6.54
CA THR A 165 12.49 -6.93 7.74
C THR A 165 11.00 -7.22 7.78
N PHE A 166 10.66 -8.48 8.02
CA PHE A 166 9.27 -8.83 8.27
C PHE A 166 8.75 -8.11 9.51
N ARG A 167 7.63 -7.40 9.36
CA ARG A 167 6.93 -6.83 10.50
C ARG A 167 6.27 -7.92 11.32
N GLU A 168 6.15 -7.72 12.63
CA GLU A 168 5.40 -8.63 13.49
C GLU A 168 3.97 -8.84 12.93
N PRO A 169 3.51 -10.10 12.75
CA PRO A 169 2.16 -10.38 12.29
C PRO A 169 1.13 -9.71 13.21
N LEU A 170 0.10 -9.10 12.62
CA LEU A 170 -0.93 -8.41 13.39
C LEU A 170 -2.28 -9.07 13.14
N VAL A 171 -2.97 -9.46 14.22
CA VAL A 171 -4.36 -9.94 14.13
C VAL A 171 -5.29 -8.80 14.53
N VAL A 172 -6.24 -8.47 13.66
CA VAL A 172 -7.29 -7.46 13.89
C VAL A 172 -8.67 -8.07 13.69
N GLY A 173 -9.69 -7.43 14.29
CA GLY A 173 -11.08 -7.76 14.00
C GLY A 173 -11.45 -7.39 12.56
N MET A 174 -12.24 -8.23 11.91
CA MET A 174 -12.75 -7.98 10.56
C MET A 174 -13.67 -6.74 10.52
N ASP A 175 -14.31 -6.40 11.64
CA ASP A 175 -15.09 -5.18 11.80
C ASP A 175 -14.24 -3.90 11.63
N VAL A 176 -13.01 -3.89 12.15
CA VAL A 176 -12.05 -2.80 11.96
C VAL A 176 -11.68 -2.66 10.50
N VAL A 177 -11.40 -3.78 9.82
CA VAL A 177 -11.06 -3.80 8.38
C VAL A 177 -12.24 -3.31 7.55
N ARG A 178 -13.45 -3.80 7.79
CA ARG A 178 -14.69 -3.37 7.12
C ARG A 178 -14.95 -1.88 7.28
N ALA A 179 -14.81 -1.36 8.51
CA ALA A 179 -14.96 0.06 8.78
C ALA A 179 -13.89 0.89 8.05
N ALA A 180 -12.63 0.44 8.07
CA ALA A 180 -11.54 1.06 7.33
C ALA A 180 -11.79 1.05 5.82
N CYS A 181 -12.47 0.01 5.32
CA CYS A 181 -12.89 -0.22 3.94
C CYS A 181 -14.21 0.47 3.54
N GLY A 182 -14.83 1.25 4.43
CA GLY A 182 -16.07 1.99 4.15
C GLY A 182 -17.29 1.09 3.95
N VAL A 183 -17.20 -0.18 4.38
CA VAL A 183 -18.32 -1.12 4.34
C VAL A 183 -19.15 -0.94 5.61
N PRO A 184 -20.46 -0.64 5.51
CA PRO A 184 -21.32 -0.51 6.68
C PRO A 184 -21.29 -1.81 7.49
N SER A 185 -21.16 -1.72 8.81
CA SER A 185 -21.41 -2.88 9.65
C SER A 185 -22.89 -3.23 9.54
N GLU A 186 -23.21 -4.35 8.88
CA GLU A 186 -24.52 -4.95 9.07
C GLU A 186 -24.61 -5.33 10.54
N LYS A 187 -25.39 -4.57 11.30
CA LYS A 187 -25.81 -5.00 12.63
C LYS A 187 -26.47 -6.36 12.45
N ALA A 188 -25.86 -7.40 13.01
CA ALA A 188 -26.51 -8.67 13.23
C ALA A 188 -27.86 -8.39 13.92
N ALA A 189 -28.95 -8.79 13.25
CA ALA A 189 -30.31 -8.69 13.74
C ALA A 189 -30.57 -9.69 14.87
#